data_AF-A0A930F0C8-F1
#
_entry.id   AF-A0A930F0C8-F1
#
_cell.length_a   1.000
_cell.length_b   1.000
_cell.length_c   1.000
_cell.angle_alpha   90.00
_cell.angle_beta   90.00
_cell.angle_gamma   90.00
#
_symmetry.space_group_name_H-M   'P 1'
#
loop_
_entity.id
_entity.type
_entity.pdbx_description
1 polymer ?
#
loop_
_entity_poly.entity_id
_entity_poly.type
_entity_poly.pdbx_seq_one_letter_code
_entity_poly.pdbx_strand_id
1 'polypeptide(L)'
;IVTHLEKLDEATMLRILSEPKNSIINQFIELFRLDGVELSFTEGALQKIVKETMEKGLGARGLRGTTEKVLEKYMYDIDQLGGSLVIDENKIEF
;
A
#
# COMPACT_ATOMS: atom_id res chain seq x y z
N ILE A 1 22.61 3.32 -22.81
CA ILE A 1 22.59 3.64 -21.37
C ILE A 1 22.40 2.32 -20.64
N VAL A 2 23.41 1.82 -19.93
CA VAL A 2 23.29 0.62 -19.09
C VAL A 2 23.02 1.12 -17.68
N THR A 3 21.75 1.15 -17.29
CA THR A 3 21.36 1.44 -15.90
C THR A 3 21.50 0.15 -15.10
N HIS A 4 22.46 0.10 -14.18
CA HIS A 4 22.45 -0.91 -13.13
C HIS A 4 21.14 -0.74 -12.35
N LEU A 5 20.23 -1.72 -12.44
CA LEU A 5 19.18 -1.85 -11.44
C LEU A 5 19.92 -2.25 -10.15
N GLU A 6 20.12 -1.29 -9.23
CA GLU A 6 20.29 -1.65 -7.83
C GLU A 6 19.18 -2.63 -7.47
N LYS A 7 19.56 -3.73 -6.82
CA LYS A 7 18.58 -4.72 -6.38
C LYS A 7 17.51 -3.96 -5.63
N LEU A 8 16.26 -4.14 -6.04
CA LEU A 8 15.15 -3.44 -5.45
C LEU A 8 14.97 -4.01 -4.04
N ASP A 9 15.64 -3.42 -3.04
CA ASP A 9 15.58 -3.84 -1.65
C ASP A 9 14.25 -3.42 -1.00
N GLU A 10 13.86 -4.12 0.06
CA GLU A 10 12.64 -3.86 0.83
C GLU A 10 12.57 -2.39 1.27
N ALA A 11 13.68 -1.87 1.79
CA ALA A 11 13.79 -0.48 2.19
C ALA A 11 13.53 0.50 1.02
N THR A 12 14.05 0.20 -0.16
CA THR A 12 13.85 1.04 -1.36
C THR A 12 12.39 1.03 -1.81
N MET A 13 11.74 -0.13 -1.80
CA MET A 13 10.30 -0.22 -2.11
C MET A 13 9.43 0.50 -1.07
N LEU A 14 9.77 0.40 0.21
CA LEU A 14 9.06 1.11 1.27
C LEU A 14 9.17 2.64 1.10
N ARG A 15 10.36 3.13 0.75
CA ARG A 15 10.57 4.54 0.40
C ARG A 15 9.71 4.95 -0.78
N ILE A 16 9.64 4.15 -1.85
CA ILE A 16 8.79 4.42 -3.02
C ILE A 16 7.29 4.41 -2.66
N LEU A 17 6.89 3.58 -1.69
CA LEU A 17 5.49 3.44 -1.27
C LEU A 17 5.02 4.58 -0.37
N SER A 18 5.92 5.19 0.42
CA SER A 18 5.57 6.13 1.50
C SER A 18 6.18 7.53 1.37
N GLU A 19 7.43 7.68 0.91
CA GLU A 19 8.09 8.99 0.83
C GLU A 19 7.58 9.92 -0.29
N PRO A 20 7.27 9.45 -1.52
CA PRO A 20 6.91 10.38 -2.57
C PRO A 20 5.56 11.03 -2.27
N LYS A 21 5.47 12.33 -2.58
CA LYS A 21 4.22 13.11 -2.44
C LYS A 21 3.04 12.48 -3.19
N ASN A 22 3.33 11.75 -4.28
CA ASN A 22 2.39 11.01 -5.12
C ASN A 22 2.49 9.49 -4.91
N SER A 23 2.75 9.07 -3.67
CA SER A 23 2.75 7.67 -3.26
C SER A 23 1.43 6.99 -3.60
N ILE A 24 1.50 5.69 -3.91
CA ILE A 24 0.31 4.84 -4.12
C ILE A 24 -0.65 4.98 -2.93
N ILE A 25 -0.10 5.06 -1.73
CA ILE A 25 -0.87 5.23 -0.50
C ILE A 25 -1.60 6.55 -0.45
N ASN A 26 -0.95 7.68 -0.78
CA ASN A 26 -1.63 8.98 -0.84
C ASN A 26 -2.78 8.96 -1.85
N GLN A 27 -2.59 8.31 -3.00
CA GLN A 27 -3.67 8.16 -3.99
C GLN A 27 -4.88 7.42 -3.41
N PHE A 28 -4.66 6.34 -2.66
CA PHE A 28 -5.75 5.62 -1.99
C PHE A 28 -6.34 6.40 -0.82
N ILE A 29 -5.54 7.14 -0.05
CA ILE A 29 -6.03 7.97 1.05
C ILE A 29 -6.95 9.07 0.51
N GLU A 30 -6.56 9.74 -0.58
CA GLU A 30 -7.41 10.72 -1.24
C GLU A 30 -8.67 10.06 -1.81
N LEU A 31 -8.57 8.87 -2.40
CA LEU A 31 -9.71 8.12 -2.92
C LEU A 31 -10.74 7.83 -1.82
N PHE A 32 -10.32 7.24 -0.70
CA PHE A 32 -11.20 6.94 0.43
C PHE A 32 -11.74 8.22 1.10
N ARG A 33 -10.96 9.30 1.10
CA ARG A 33 -11.41 10.60 1.61
C ARG A 33 -12.57 11.16 0.78
N LEU A 34 -12.63 10.90 -0.53
CA LEU A 34 -13.78 11.30 -1.37
C LEU A 34 -15.08 10.60 -0.93
N ASP A 35 -14.97 9.36 -0.43
CA ASP A 35 -16.08 8.60 0.17
C ASP A 35 -16.33 8.95 1.65
N GLY A 36 -15.60 9.92 2.21
CA GLY A 36 -15.75 10.35 3.61
C GLY A 36 -15.08 9.42 4.63
N VAL A 37 -14.12 8.60 4.18
CA VAL A 37 -13.35 7.69 5.04
C VAL A 37 -11.90 8.16 5.15
N GLU A 38 -11.41 8.41 6.36
CA GLU A 38 -10.00 8.71 6.59
C GLU A 38 -9.16 7.44 6.64
N LEU A 39 -8.48 7.12 5.53
CA LEU A 39 -7.55 5.99 5.46
C LEU A 39 -6.18 6.37 6.05
N SER A 40 -5.62 5.50 6.88
CA SER A 40 -4.28 5.64 7.47
C SER A 40 -3.58 4.28 7.52
N PHE A 41 -2.27 4.29 7.29
CA PHE A 41 -1.44 3.08 7.30
C PHE A 41 -0.37 3.19 8.38
N THR A 42 -0.14 2.10 9.11
CA THR A 42 0.99 2.02 10.03
C THR A 42 2.26 1.53 9.34
N GLU A 43 3.44 1.82 9.90
CA GLU A 43 4.72 1.38 9.32
C GLU A 43 4.77 -0.15 9.10
N GLY A 44 4.20 -0.94 10.01
CA GLY A 44 4.11 -2.39 9.86
C GLY A 44 3.27 -2.80 8.64
N ALA A 45 2.17 -2.09 8.37
CA ALA A 45 1.36 -2.32 7.17
C ALA A 45 2.18 -2.06 5.89
N LEU A 46 2.96 -0.97 5.85
CA LEU A 46 3.84 -0.64 4.74
C LEU A 46 4.88 -1.75 4.49
N GLN A 47 5.57 -2.16 5.56
CA GLN A 47 6.57 -3.23 5.49
C GLN A 47 5.96 -4.52 4.97
N LYS A 48 4.77 -4.89 5.46
CA LYS A 48 4.11 -6.13 5.07
C LYS A 48 3.67 -6.13 3.60
N ILE A 49 3.14 -5.00 3.10
CA ILE A 49 2.81 -4.84 1.67
C ILE A 49 4.06 -5.03 0.83
N VAL A 50 5.17 -4.36 1.19
CA VAL A 50 6.42 -4.45 0.43
C VAL A 50 6.96 -5.88 0.44
N LYS A 51 7.03 -6.51 1.62
CA LYS A 51 7.54 -7.86 1.79
C LYS A 51 6.75 -8.86 0.95
N GLU A 52 5.43 -8.80 0.99
CA GLU A 52 4.55 -9.63 0.18
C GLU A 52 4.78 -9.38 -1.33
N THR A 53 4.90 -8.13 -1.77
CA THR A 53 5.21 -7.80 -3.17
C THR A 53 6.55 -8.38 -3.62
N MET A 54 7.55 -8.37 -2.73
CA MET A 54 8.86 -8.99 -2.96
C MET A 54 8.75 -10.51 -3.06
N GLU A 55 8.02 -11.16 -2.16
CA GLU A 55 7.79 -12.61 -2.18
C GLU A 55 7.06 -13.04 -3.47
N LYS A 56 6.15 -12.21 -3.97
CA LYS A 56 5.46 -12.43 -5.25
C LYS A 56 6.32 -12.09 -6.48
N GLY A 57 7.51 -11.53 -6.31
CA GLY A 57 8.44 -11.21 -7.40
C GLY A 57 7.94 -10.09 -8.34
N LEU A 58 6.99 -9.26 -7.89
CA LEU A 58 6.32 -8.26 -8.74
C LEU A 58 7.07 -6.91 -8.77
N GLY A 59 8.02 -6.69 -7.85
CA GLY A 59 8.80 -5.45 -7.72
C GLY A 59 7.94 -4.19 -7.52
N ALA A 60 8.46 -3.00 -7.85
CA ALA A 60 7.75 -1.73 -7.65
C ALA A 60 6.39 -1.66 -8.39
N ARG A 61 6.25 -2.35 -9.52
CA ARG A 61 4.99 -2.41 -10.27
C ARG A 61 3.92 -3.21 -9.53
N GLY A 62 4.34 -4.20 -8.74
CA GLY A 62 3.47 -5.02 -7.92
C GLY A 62 2.91 -4.32 -6.69
N LEU A 63 3.59 -3.29 -6.17
CA LEU A 63 3.16 -2.59 -4.96
C LEU A 63 1.72 -2.08 -5.07
N ARG A 64 1.35 -1.56 -6.25
CA ARG A 64 -0.02 -1.11 -6.50
C ARG A 64 -1.00 -2.27 -6.44
N GLY A 65 -0.73 -3.38 -7.15
CA GLY A 65 -1.63 -4.53 -7.17
C GLY A 65 -1.77 -5.22 -5.81
N THR A 66 -0.69 -5.29 -5.04
CA THR A 66 -0.73 -5.79 -3.65
C THR A 66 -1.57 -4.88 -2.78
N THR A 67 -1.36 -3.56 -2.84
CA THR A 67 -2.14 -2.58 -2.07
C THR A 67 -3.61 -2.59 -2.47
N GLU A 68 -3.91 -2.68 -3.77
CA GLU A 68 -5.27 -2.74 -4.31
C GLU A 68 -6.00 -3.99 -3.81
N LYS A 69 -5.34 -5.16 -3.79
CA LYS A 69 -5.89 -6.38 -3.20
C LYS A 69 -6.22 -6.24 -1.71
N VAL A 70 -5.33 -5.61 -0.94
CA VAL A 70 -5.57 -5.36 0.49
C VAL A 70 -6.78 -4.45 0.64
N LEU A 71 -6.85 -3.38 -0.15
CA LEU A 71 -7.92 -2.39 -0.09
C LEU A 71 -9.25 -2.88 -0.65
N GLU A 72 -9.25 -3.85 -1.58
CA GLU A 72 -10.46 -4.43 -2.18
C GLU A 72 -11.44 -4.93 -1.10
N LYS A 73 -10.92 -5.59 -0.07
CA LYS A 73 -11.72 -6.04 1.08
C LYS A 73 -12.37 -4.86 1.81
N TYR A 74 -11.63 -3.78 2.02
CA TYR A 74 -12.15 -2.58 2.70
C TYR A 74 -13.05 -1.72 1.79
N MET A 75 -12.85 -1.74 0.48
CA MET A 75 -13.75 -1.11 -0.48
C MET A 75 -15.11 -1.81 -0.48
N TYR A 76 -15.13 -3.13 -0.31
CA TYR A 76 -16.38 -3.88 -0.16
C TYR A 76 -17.09 -3.55 1.15
N ASP A 77 -16.34 -3.45 2.25
CA ASP A 77 -16.84 -3.08 3.57
C ASP A 77 -16.94 -1.55 3.80
N ILE A 78 -16.79 -0.72 2.76
CA ILE A 78 -16.66 0.74 2.92
C ILE A 78 -17.91 1.37 3.56
N ASP A 79 -19.09 0.82 3.25
CA ASP A 79 -20.37 1.21 3.85
C ASP A 79 -20.41 0.92 5.37
N GLN A 80 -19.68 -0.10 5.82
CA GLN A 80 -19.58 -0.48 7.23
C GLN A 80 -18.47 0.28 7.99
N LEU A 81 -17.48 0.81 7.29
CA LEU A 81 -16.24 1.37 7.86
C LEU A 81 -16.32 2.87 8.20
N GLY A 82 -17.50 3.51 8.05
CA GLY A 82 -17.69 4.95 8.12
C GLY A 82 -16.89 5.67 9.23
N GLY A 83 -16.12 6.68 8.82
CA GLY A 83 -15.29 7.52 9.70
C GLY A 83 -13.80 7.45 9.35
N SER A 84 -13.07 6.52 9.97
CA SER A 84 -11.60 6.43 9.84
C SER A 84 -11.14 4.96 9.82
N LEU A 85 -10.40 4.59 8.77
CA LEU A 85 -9.87 3.26 8.53
C LEU A 85 -8.35 3.24 8.77
N VAL A 86 -7.92 2.52 9.80
CA VAL A 86 -6.50 2.26 10.06
C VAL A 86 -6.15 0.83 9.62
N ILE A 87 -5.21 0.73 8.68
CA ILE A 87 -4.63 -0.52 8.19
C ILE A 87 -3.34 -0.80 8.96
N ASP A 88 -3.34 -1.93 9.65
CA ASP A 88 -2.20 -2.48 10.37
C ASP A 88 -1.71 -3.78 9.70
N GLU A 89 -0.49 -4.18 10.00
CA GLU A 89 0.09 -5.44 9.49
C GLU A 89 -0.78 -6.68 9.79
N ASN A 90 -1.54 -6.68 10.89
CA ASN A 90 -2.41 -7.79 11.26
C ASN A 90 -3.69 -7.85 10.45
N LYS A 91 -4.15 -6.73 9.89
CA LYS A 91 -5.36 -6.70 9.06
C LYS A 91 -5.08 -6.94 7.57
N ILE A 92 -3.82 -7.13 7.23
CA ILE A 92 -3.37 -7.54 5.89
C ILE A 92 -3.35 -9.06 5.87
N GLU A 93 -4.47 -9.63 5.44
CA GLU A 93 -4.61 -11.05 5.11
C GLU A 93 -4.72 -11.18 3.59
N PHE A 94 -3.91 -12.06 3.01
CA PHE A 94 -3.81 -12.26 1.56
C PHE A 94 -4.40 -13.59 1.10
#